data_AF-A0A9E5TSR5-F1
#
_entry.id   AF-A0A9E5TSR5-F1
#
_cell.length_a   1.000
_cell.length_b   1.000
_cell.length_c   1.000
_cell.angle_alpha   90.00
_cell.angle_beta   90.00
_cell.angle_gamma   90.00
#
_symmetry.space_group_name_H-M   'P 1'
#
loop_
_entity.id
_entity.type
_entity.pdbx_description
1 polymer ?
#
loop_
_entity_poly.entity_id
_entity_poly.type
_entity_poly.pdbx_seq_one_letter_code
_entity_poly.pdbx_strand_id
1 'polypeptide(L)' 'MWIVLSAGFGMAVATAAGAISQARGLSSALEGIARNPSAAGQMVTPMIIGLAMIESLVIYTLIIAFLILGKF' A
#
# COMPACT_ATOMS: atom_id res chain seq x y z
N MET A 1 -2.78 -24.11 13.66
CA MET A 1 -1.62 -24.02 12.74
C MET A 1 -2.00 -23.45 11.38
N TRP A 2 -2.91 -24.09 10.63
CA TRP A 2 -3.33 -23.65 9.28
C TRP A 2 -3.88 -22.21 9.18
N ILE A 3 -4.61 -21.78 10.20
CA ILE A 3 -5.17 -20.41 10.31
C ILE A 3 -4.04 -19.36 10.37
N VAL A 4 -3.00 -19.61 11.15
CA VAL A 4 -1.86 -18.69 11.30
C VAL A 4 -1.04 -18.64 10.01
N LEU A 5 -0.84 -19.78 9.36
CA LEU A 5 -0.12 -19.86 8.09
C LEU A 5 -0.85 -19.13 6.97
N SER A 6 -2.17 -19.31 6.85
CA SER A 6 -2.98 -18.62 5.83
C SER A 6 -3.04 -17.11 6.07
N ALA A 7 -3.23 -16.67 7.32
CA ALA A 7 -3.20 -15.25 7.68
C ALA A 7 -1.82 -14.61 7.40
N GLY A 8 -0.74 -15.27 7.82
CA GLY A 8 0.63 -14.79 7.59
C GLY A 8 0.99 -14.75 6.10
N PHE A 9 0.57 -15.76 5.33
CA PHE A 9 0.80 -15.80 3.88
C PHE A 9 0.01 -14.71 3.15
N GLY A 10 -1.28 -14.53 3.48
CA GLY A 10 -2.09 -13.45 2.93
C GLY A 10 -1.48 -12.08 3.19
N MET A 11 -1.01 -11.84 4.41
CA MET A 11 -0.29 -10.62 4.78
C MET A 11 1.01 -10.44 3.98
N ALA A 12 1.82 -11.49 3.85
CA ALA A 12 3.08 -11.40 3.10
C ALA A 12 2.84 -11.01 1.64
N VAL A 13 1.83 -11.59 0.99
CA VAL A 13 1.47 -11.28 -0.40
C VAL A 13 0.93 -9.84 -0.52
N ALA A 14 -0.01 -9.46 0.35
CA ALA A 14 -0.60 -8.12 0.30
C ALA A 14 0.44 -7.03 0.53
N THR A 15 1.30 -7.17 1.55
CA THR A 15 2.36 -6.20 1.84
C THR A 15 3.41 -6.15 0.73
N ALA A 16 3.77 -7.29 0.12
CA ALA A 16 4.71 -7.30 -1.00
C ALA A 16 4.13 -6.56 -2.23
N ALA A 17 2.88 -6.84 -2.59
CA ALA A 17 2.20 -6.17 -3.69
C ALA A 17 2.00 -4.67 -3.42
N GLY A 18 1.59 -4.31 -2.19
CA GLY A 18 1.45 -2.93 -1.73
C GLY A 18 2.78 -2.17 -1.82
N ALA A 19 3.87 -2.73 -1.28
CA ALA A 19 5.18 -2.10 -1.31
C ALA A 19 5.68 -1.85 -2.75
N ILE A 20 5.54 -2.84 -3.65
CA ILE A 20 5.98 -2.69 -5.05
C ILE A 20 5.17 -1.61 -5.79
N SER A 21 3.84 -1.60 -5.61
CA SER A 21 2.97 -0.64 -6.29
C SER A 21 3.16 0.79 -5.75
N GLN A 22 3.30 0.95 -4.43
CA GLN A 22 3.61 2.23 -3.81
C GLN A 22 4.98 2.77 -4.19
N ALA A 23 6.02 1.91 -4.20
CA ALA A 23 7.37 2.32 -4.61
C ALA A 23 7.39 2.82 -6.06
N ARG A 24 6.68 2.14 -6.96
CA ARG A 24 6.53 2.59 -8.35
C ARG A 24 5.82 3.94 -8.45
N GLY A 25 4.67 4.09 -7.78
CA GLY A 25 3.91 5.34 -7.78
C GLY A 25 4.72 6.51 -7.22
N LEU A 26 5.46 6.29 -6.13
CA LEU A 26 6.32 7.29 -5.52
C LEU A 26 7.50 7.66 -6.42
N SER A 27 8.17 6.68 -7.04
CA SER A 27 9.27 6.94 -7.99
C SER A 27 8.80 7.79 -9.16
N SER A 28 7.66 7.45 -9.77
CA SER A 28 7.10 8.22 -10.88
C SER A 28 6.71 9.65 -10.47
N ALA A 29 6.18 9.84 -9.26
CA ALA A 29 5.88 11.17 -8.74
C ALA A 29 7.16 12.00 -8.54
N LEU A 30 8.21 11.41 -7.96
CA LEU A 30 9.50 12.08 -7.75
C LEU A 30 10.20 12.43 -9.08
N GLU A 31 10.17 11.54 -10.06
CA GLU A 31 10.66 11.82 -11.42
C GLU A 31 9.85 12.94 -12.11
N GLY A 32 8.54 12.99 -11.87
CA GLY A 32 7.68 14.08 -12.34
C GLY A 32 8.06 15.41 -11.71
N ILE A 33 8.31 15.43 -10.41
CA ILE A 33 8.77 16.61 -9.67
C ILE A 33 10.15 17.05 -10.14
N ALA A 34 11.08 16.12 -10.36
CA ALA A 34 12.41 16.42 -10.87
C ALA A 34 12.37 17.09 -12.25
N ARG A 35 11.43 16.68 -13.11
CA ARG A 35 11.21 17.28 -14.44
C ARG A 35 10.51 18.63 -14.40
N ASN A 36 9.63 18.87 -13.41
CA ASN A 36 8.95 20.15 -13.22
C ASN A 36 8.77 20.49 -11.72
N PRO A 37 9.76 21.14 -11.08
CA PRO A 37 9.73 21.43 -9.65
C PRO A 37 8.57 22.34 -9.22
N SER A 38 8.09 23.22 -10.10
CA SER A 38 6.98 24.14 -9.82
C SER A 38 5.65 23.41 -9.58
N ALA A 39 5.49 22.20 -10.15
CA ALA A 39 4.30 21.39 -9.99
C ALA A 39 4.31 20.51 -8.72
N ALA A 40 5.37 20.55 -7.90
CA ALA A 40 5.51 19.70 -6.72
C ALA A 40 4.32 19.80 -5.76
N GLY A 41 3.89 21.01 -5.43
CA GLY A 41 2.76 21.23 -4.52
C GLY A 41 1.43 20.66 -5.05
N GLN A 42 1.23 20.65 -6.36
CA GLN A 42 0.01 20.13 -6.99
C GLN A 42 0.01 18.60 -7.12
N MET A 43 1.19 17.96 -7.08
CA MET A 43 1.33 16.50 -7.19
C MET A 43 1.17 15.77 -5.85
N VAL A 44 1.46 16.40 -4.72
CA VAL A 44 1.45 15.72 -3.40
C VAL A 44 0.06 15.18 -3.06
N THR A 45 -1.00 15.98 -3.21
CA THR A 45 -2.36 15.55 -2.89
C THR A 45 -2.83 14.32 -3.69
N PRO A 46 -2.79 14.32 -5.04
CA PRO A 46 -3.18 13.14 -5.81
C PRO A 46 -2.27 11.94 -5.55
N MET A 47 -0.97 12.16 -5.30
CA MET A 47 -0.03 11.10 -4.94
C MET A 47 -0.44 10.42 -3.62
N ILE A 48 -0.70 11.19 -2.56
CA ILE A 48 -1.13 10.65 -1.27
C ILE A 48 -2.47 9.93 -1.38
N ILE A 49 -3.43 10.47 -2.14
CA ILE A 49 -4.72 9.80 -2.37
C ILE A 49 -4.50 8.45 -3.07
N GLY A 50 -3.66 8.39 -4.11
CA GLY A 50 -3.33 7.15 -4.79
C GLY A 50 -2.65 6.13 -3.88
N LEU A 51 -1.67 6.56 -3.10
CA LEU A 51 -0.98 5.71 -2.12
C LEU A 51 -1.94 5.17 -1.05
N ALA A 52 -2.86 6.01 -0.56
CA ALA A 52 -3.88 5.62 0.42
C ALA A 52 -4.87 4.57 -0.15
N MET A 53 -5.24 4.69 -1.43
CA MET A 53 -6.07 3.67 -2.08
C MET A 53 -5.36 2.33 -2.19
N ILE A 54 -4.06 2.32 -2.50
CA ILE A 54 -3.25 1.09 -2.49
C ILE A 54 -3.15 0.52 -1.06
N GLU A 55 -2.87 1.37 -0.08
CA GLU A 55 -2.74 0.96 1.32
C GLU A 55 -4.05 0.36 1.86
N SER A 56 -5.21 0.82 1.39
CA SER A 56 -6.50 0.28 1.80
C SER A 56 -6.63 -1.23 1.52
N LEU A 57 -6.01 -1.74 0.46
CA LEU A 57 -6.00 -3.17 0.13
C LEU A 57 -5.17 -3.98 1.14
N VAL A 58 -4.05 -3.40 1.59
CA VAL A 58 -3.18 -3.99 2.61
C VAL A 58 -3.91 -4.02 3.95
N ILE A 59 -4.57 -2.90 4.31
CA ILE A 59 -5.37 -2.79 5.54
C ILE A 59 -6.55 -3.77 5.51
N TYR A 60 -7.26 -3.93 4.39
CA TYR A 60 -8.34 -4.93 4.31
C TYR A 60 -7.83 -6.35 4.52
N THR A 61 -6.65 -6.67 3.99
CA THR A 61 -6.02 -7.98 4.23
C THR A 61 -5.66 -8.16 5.70
N LEU A 62 -5.14 -7.11 6.36
CA LEU A 62 -4.86 -7.11 7.80
C LEU A 62 -6.12 -7.32 8.64
N ILE A 63 -7.21 -6.64 8.30
CA ILE A 63 -8.51 -6.80 8.97
C ILE A 63 -9.00 -8.25 8.84
N ILE A 64 -8.96 -8.80 7.62
CA ILE A 64 -9.36 -10.20 7.39
C ILE A 64 -8.46 -11.17 8.17
N ALA A 65 -7.14 -10.91 8.23
CA ALA A 65 -6.21 -11.72 9.02
C ALA A 65 -6.57 -11.70 10.51
N PHE A 66 -6.90 -10.54 11.09
CA PHE A 66 -7.35 -10.46 12.49
C PHE A 66 -8.70 -11.15 12.74
N LEU A 67 -9.64 -11.06 11.79
CA LEU A 67 -10.94 -11.73 11.89
C LEU A 67 -10.76 -13.25 11.92
N ILE A 68 -9.92 -13.77 11.03
CA ILE A 68 -9.62 -15.21 10.93
C ILE A 68 -8.85 -15.72 12.16
N LEU A 69 -8.00 -14.88 12.76
CA LEU A 69 -7.28 -15.19 14.00
C LEU A 69 -8.16 -15.09 15.26
N GLY A 70 -9.40 -14.59 15.15
CA GLY A 70 -10.28 -14.36 16.29
C GLY A 70 -9.74 -13.30 17.26
N LYS A 71 -8.94 -12.36 16.76
CA LYS A 71 -8.30 -11.27 17.53
C LYS A 71 -8.98 -9.93 17.25
N PHE A 72 -10.24 -9.83 17.62
CA PHE A 72 -11.03 -8.60 17.59
C PHE A 72 -11.59 -8.30 18.98
#